data_AF-X0VP00-F1
#
_entry.id   AF-X0VP00-F1
#
_cell.length_a   1.000
_cell.length_b   1.000
_cell.length_c   1.000
_cell.angle_alpha   90.00
_cell.angle_beta   90.00
_cell.angle_gamma   90.00
#
_symmetry.space_group_name_H-M   'P 1'
#
loop_
_entity.id
_entity.type
_entity.pdbx_description
1 polymer ?
#
loop_
_entity_poly.entity_id
_entity_poly.type
_entity_poly.pdbx_seq_one_letter_code
_entity_poly.pdbx_strand_id
1 'polypeptide(L)'
;MTDDGERVENCDNCGICCMGQNLLPLSGNLADDRRLPRDLNLELLAIRRGPLKGDDDCPCVWLDRSTGRCRHYKWRPSTCRALECGGEDCMAMRHLSGVETQ
;
A
#
# COMPACT_ATOMS: atom_id res chain seq x y z
N MET A 1 -20.67 -24.94 -14.94
CA MET A 1 -19.28 -24.51 -15.26
C MET A 1 -19.01 -23.38 -14.30
N THR A 2 -18.56 -23.72 -13.09
CA THR A 2 -18.20 -22.70 -12.10
C THR A 2 -16.88 -22.11 -12.58
N ASP A 3 -16.94 -20.84 -12.93
CA ASP A 3 -15.76 -19.99 -13.09
C ASP A 3 -15.16 -19.89 -11.68
N ASP A 4 -14.21 -20.77 -11.37
CA ASP A 4 -13.42 -20.72 -10.14
C ASP A 4 -12.59 -19.44 -10.21
N GLY A 5 -13.21 -18.35 -9.74
CA GLY A 5 -12.65 -17.01 -9.72
C GLY A 5 -11.22 -17.04 -9.17
N GLU A 6 -10.27 -16.75 -10.05
CA GLU A 6 -8.85 -16.79 -9.77
C GLU A 6 -8.56 -15.90 -8.56
N ARG A 7 -8.15 -16.52 -7.44
CA ARG A 7 -7.81 -15.78 -6.23
C ARG A 7 -6.53 -15.01 -6.53
N VAL A 8 -6.63 -13.70 -6.59
CA VAL A 8 -5.49 -12.85 -6.88
C VAL A 8 -4.58 -12.80 -5.66
N GLU A 9 -3.52 -13.61 -5.70
CA GLU A 9 -2.57 -13.85 -4.61
C GLU A 9 -1.52 -12.73 -4.44
N ASN A 10 -1.45 -11.76 -5.37
CA ASN A 10 -0.44 -10.72 -5.33
C ASN A 10 -0.97 -9.32 -5.72
N CYS A 11 -0.09 -8.32 -5.67
CA CYS A 11 -0.41 -6.92 -5.97
C CYS A 11 0.16 -6.46 -7.32
N ASP A 12 0.59 -7.38 -8.18
CA ASP A 12 1.22 -7.03 -9.45
C ASP A 12 0.21 -6.28 -10.33
N ASN A 13 0.64 -5.12 -10.83
CA ASN A 13 -0.17 -4.16 -11.59
C ASN A 13 -1.44 -3.65 -10.90
N CYS A 14 -1.62 -3.90 -9.60
CA CYS A 14 -2.81 -3.51 -8.85
C CYS A 14 -2.61 -2.19 -8.12
N GLY A 15 -1.73 -2.16 -7.10
CA GLY A 15 -1.41 -0.96 -6.31
C GLY A 15 -2.57 -0.23 -5.61
N ILE A 16 -3.82 -0.66 -5.77
CA ILE A 16 -5.00 0.15 -5.43
C ILE A 16 -5.06 0.58 -3.96
N CYS A 17 -4.65 -0.30 -3.04
CA CYS A 17 -4.55 0.06 -1.63
C CYS A 17 -3.49 1.15 -1.40
N CYS A 18 -2.35 1.10 -2.08
CA CYS A 18 -1.32 2.12 -1.96
C CYS A 18 -1.71 3.44 -2.65
N MET A 19 -2.58 3.38 -3.66
CA MET A 19 -3.15 4.55 -4.33
C MET A 19 -4.19 5.24 -3.45
N GLY A 20 -5.09 4.50 -2.79
CA GLY A 20 -6.17 5.08 -1.95
C GLY A 20 -5.77 5.42 -0.52
N GLN A 21 -4.63 4.93 -0.02
CA GLN A 21 -4.14 5.23 1.33
C GLN A 21 -3.24 6.48 1.38
N ASN A 22 -2.96 7.10 0.24
CA ASN A 22 -2.14 8.31 0.14
C ASN A 22 -0.76 8.14 0.82
N LEU A 23 -0.16 9.21 1.36
CA LEU A 23 1.14 9.17 2.06
C LEU A 23 1.13 8.44 3.42
N LEU A 24 0.33 7.37 3.58
CA LEU A 24 0.09 6.71 4.87
C LEU A 24 1.34 6.32 5.68
N PRO A 25 2.47 5.87 5.10
CA PRO A 25 3.69 5.66 5.90
C PRO A 25 4.23 6.95 6.53
N LEU A 26 4.02 8.11 5.89
CA LEU A 26 4.35 9.41 6.47
C LEU A 26 3.28 9.89 7.45
N SER A 27 2.00 9.60 7.20
CA SER A 27 0.86 9.96 8.05
C SER A 27 0.59 8.95 9.18
N GLY A 28 1.41 7.91 9.27
CA GLY A 28 1.15 6.70 10.06
C GLY A 28 1.28 6.90 11.57
N ASN A 29 0.77 5.92 12.31
CA ASN A 29 0.89 5.85 13.75
C ASN A 29 2.36 5.71 14.16
N LEU A 30 2.84 6.53 15.11
CA LEU A 30 4.20 6.44 15.68
C LEU A 30 4.57 5.04 16.20
N ALA A 31 3.57 4.23 16.57
CA ALA A 31 3.80 2.84 16.97
C ALA A 31 4.28 1.94 15.82
N ASP A 32 3.92 2.26 14.57
CA ASP A 32 4.44 1.58 13.39
C ASP A 32 5.88 2.03 13.09
N ASP A 33 6.21 3.32 13.25
CA ASP A 33 7.58 3.85 13.11
C ASP A 33 8.57 3.10 14.03
N ARG A 34 8.16 2.77 15.27
CA ARG A 34 9.00 2.00 16.23
C ARG A 34 9.31 0.56 15.80
N ARG A 35 8.53 -0.02 14.88
CA ARG A 35 8.77 -1.39 14.37
C ARG A 35 9.68 -1.39 13.15
N LEU A 36 9.93 -0.24 12.54
CA LEU A 36 10.73 -0.16 11.34
C LEU A 36 12.22 -0.29 11.66
N PRO A 37 12.97 -1.05 10.85
CA PRO A 37 14.42 -0.97 10.77
C PRO A 37 14.92 0.48 10.65
N ARG A 38 16.13 0.72 11.15
CA ARG A 38 16.71 2.07 11.23
C ARG A 38 16.79 2.76 9.87
N ASP A 39 17.16 2.03 8.83
CA ASP A 39 17.25 2.49 7.44
C ASP A 39 15.89 2.94 6.89
N LEU A 40 14.82 2.17 7.09
CA LEU A 40 13.46 2.56 6.68
C LEU A 40 12.95 3.77 7.46
N ASN A 41 13.28 3.83 8.76
CA ASN A 41 12.99 5.02 9.56
C ASN A 41 13.70 6.27 9.01
N LEU A 42 14.97 6.14 8.61
CA LEU A 42 15.72 7.25 8.02
C LEU A 42 15.17 7.65 6.64
N GLU A 43 14.74 6.68 5.82
CA GLU A 43 14.06 6.96 4.55
C GLU A 43 12.79 7.78 4.78
N LEU A 44 11.90 7.34 5.67
CA LEU A 44 10.67 8.06 5.98
C LEU A 44 10.95 9.47 6.55
N LEU A 45 11.95 9.62 7.41
CA LEU A 45 12.35 10.93 7.92
C LEU A 45 12.87 11.86 6.82
N ALA A 46 13.64 11.34 5.87
CA ALA A 46 14.13 12.12 4.73
C ALA A 46 12.96 12.57 3.84
N ILE A 47 12.00 11.68 3.58
CA ILE A 47 10.80 11.97 2.80
C ILE A 47 9.92 13.00 3.52
N ARG A 48 9.66 12.86 4.83
CA ARG A 48 8.87 13.81 5.65
C ARG A 48 9.49 15.22 5.67
N ARG A 49 10.82 15.32 5.60
CA ARG A 49 11.55 16.60 5.55
C ARG A 49 11.64 17.18 4.14
N GLY A 50 11.32 16.38 3.11
CA GLY A 50 11.34 16.78 1.72
C GLY A 50 10.15 17.65 1.32
N PRO A 51 10.07 18.06 0.05
CA PRO A 51 9.00 18.93 -0.45
C PRO A 51 7.66 18.22 -0.65
N LEU A 52 7.59 16.91 -0.38
CA LEU A 52 6.35 16.13 -0.45
C LEU A 52 5.40 16.61 0.64
N LYS A 53 4.51 17.54 0.27
CA LYS A 53 3.37 17.90 1.08
C LYS A 53 2.35 16.77 0.94
N GLY A 54 1.90 16.23 2.08
CA GLY A 54 0.82 15.25 2.12
C GLY A 54 -0.45 15.85 1.58
N ASP A 55 -0.61 15.75 0.27
CA ASP A 55 -1.87 16.01 -0.41
C ASP A 55 -2.60 14.68 -0.57
N ASP A 56 -3.93 14.72 -0.47
CA ASP A 56 -4.78 13.54 -0.49
C ASP A 56 -4.85 12.87 -1.86
N ASP A 57 -4.23 13.47 -2.88
CA ASP A 57 -4.10 12.91 -4.23
C ASP A 57 -2.75 12.22 -4.49
N CYS A 58 -1.82 12.25 -3.52
CA CYS A 58 -0.51 11.64 -3.68
C CYS A 58 -0.51 10.18 -3.19
N PRO A 59 -0.18 9.19 -4.05
CA PRO A 59 -0.14 7.81 -3.62
C PRO A 59 0.97 7.57 -2.60
N CYS A 60 0.86 6.45 -1.90
CA CYS A 60 1.81 6.01 -0.91
C CYS A 60 3.25 6.06 -1.41
N VAL A 61 4.13 6.63 -0.58
CA VAL A 61 5.57 6.73 -0.87
C VAL A 61 6.23 5.37 -1.06
N TRP A 62 5.65 4.30 -0.54
CA TRP A 62 6.15 2.94 -0.73
C TRP A 62 5.55 2.22 -1.94
N LEU A 63 4.68 2.86 -2.73
CA LEU A 63 4.22 2.30 -4.00
C LEU A 63 5.37 2.27 -5.01
N ASP A 64 5.68 1.09 -5.53
CA ASP A 64 6.39 0.96 -6.80
C ASP A 64 5.38 1.09 -7.93
N ARG A 65 5.42 2.24 -8.63
CA ARG A 65 4.51 2.53 -9.75
C ARG A 65 4.75 1.66 -10.98
N SER A 66 5.93 1.06 -11.11
CA SER A 66 6.25 0.21 -12.26
C SER A 66 5.64 -1.18 -12.14
N THR A 67 5.52 -1.69 -10.92
CA THR A 67 5.00 -3.04 -10.64
C THR A 67 3.65 -3.04 -9.92
N GLY A 68 3.20 -1.89 -9.40
CA GLY A 68 2.01 -1.80 -8.54
C GLY A 68 2.22 -2.35 -7.13
N ARG A 69 3.43 -2.80 -6.76
CA ARG A 69 3.69 -3.46 -5.48
C ARG A 69 4.14 -2.47 -4.39
N CYS A 70 3.93 -2.85 -3.13
CA CYS A 70 4.53 -2.13 -2.01
C CYS A 70 6.01 -2.53 -1.86
N ARG A 71 6.92 -1.55 -1.93
CA ARG A 71 8.37 -1.72 -1.77
C ARG A 71 8.76 -2.31 -0.40
N HIS A 72 7.95 -2.04 0.62
CA HIS A 72 8.20 -2.49 2.01
C HIS A 72 7.02 -3.28 2.59
N TYR A 73 6.48 -4.24 1.82
CA TYR A 73 5.30 -5.03 2.20
C TYR A 73 5.37 -5.65 3.61
N LYS A 74 6.55 -6.15 4.00
CA LYS A 74 6.80 -6.73 5.34
C LYS A 74 6.63 -5.71 6.48
N TRP A 75 6.93 -4.44 6.18
CA TRP A 75 7.01 -3.35 7.16
C TRP A 75 5.82 -2.41 7.09
N ARG A 76 4.79 -2.77 6.31
CA ARG A 76 3.54 -2.04 6.19
C ARG A 76 2.98 -1.64 7.57
N PRO A 77 2.43 -0.43 7.72
CA PRO A 77 1.78 -0.02 8.95
C PRO A 77 0.59 -0.92 9.26
N SER A 78 0.11 -0.85 10.49
CA SER A 78 -1.02 -1.64 10.99
C SER A 78 -2.27 -1.55 10.11
N THR A 79 -2.64 -0.34 9.67
CA THR A 79 -3.74 -0.12 8.72
C THR A 79 -3.57 -0.93 7.43
N CYS A 80 -2.36 -0.93 6.86
CA CYS A 80 -2.09 -1.68 5.62
C CYS A 80 -1.94 -3.19 5.84
N ARG A 81 -1.59 -3.64 7.06
CA ARG A 81 -1.54 -5.08 7.40
C ARG A 81 -2.91 -5.69 7.64
N ALA A 82 -3.88 -4.88 8.08
CA ALA A 82 -5.27 -5.32 8.22
C ALA A 82 -5.89 -5.70 6.88
N LEU A 83 -5.40 -5.11 5.78
CA LEU A 83 -5.81 -5.47 4.43
C LEU A 83 -5.01 -6.69 3.92
N GLU A 84 -5.66 -7.85 3.93
CA GLU A 84 -5.12 -9.08 3.35
C GLU A 84 -5.27 -9.09 1.82
N CYS A 85 -4.20 -9.44 1.10
CA CYS A 85 -4.24 -9.54 -0.36
C CYS A 85 -5.20 -10.65 -0.79
N GLY A 86 -6.11 -10.34 -1.71
CA GLY A 86 -7.16 -11.28 -2.15
C GLY A 86 -8.23 -11.56 -1.08
N GLY A 87 -8.16 -10.90 0.08
CA GLY A 87 -9.24 -10.89 1.07
C GLY A 87 -10.43 -10.03 0.61
N GLU A 88 -11.54 -10.10 1.37
CA GLU A 88 -12.81 -9.44 1.03
C GLU A 88 -12.63 -7.93 0.76
N ASP A 89 -11.98 -7.19 1.66
CA ASP A 89 -11.73 -5.76 1.51
C ASP A 89 -10.85 -5.44 0.28
N CYS A 90 -9.88 -6.30 -0.02
CA CYS A 90 -9.01 -6.13 -1.18
C CYS A 90 -9.79 -6.30 -2.48
N MET A 91 -10.65 -7.32 -2.55
CA MET A 91 -11.50 -7.59 -3.71
C MET A 91 -12.56 -6.50 -3.89
N ALA A 92 -13.18 -6.03 -2.80
CA ALA A 92 -14.12 -4.93 -2.82
C ALA A 92 -13.47 -3.65 -3.39
N MET A 93 -12.27 -3.28 -2.93
CA MET A 93 -11.57 -2.11 -3.45
C MET A 93 -11.18 -2.24 -4.93
N ARG A 94 -10.72 -3.42 -5.36
CA ARG A 94 -10.42 -3.69 -6.78
C ARG A 94 -11.65 -3.51 -7.64
N HIS A 95 -12.78 -4.07 -7.22
CA HIS A 95 -14.06 -3.97 -7.92
C HIS A 95 -14.54 -2.51 -8.02
N LEU A 96 -14.57 -1.79 -6.90
CA LEU A 96 -14.99 -0.38 -6.86
C LEU A 96 -14.11 0.54 -7.71
N SER A 97 -12.84 0.17 -7.89
CA SER A 97 -11.86 0.97 -8.65
C SER A 97 -11.70 0.52 -10.10
N GLY A 98 -12.41 -0.52 -10.53
CA GLY A 98 -12.30 -1.08 -11.88
C GLY A 98 -10.94 -1.72 -12.19
N VAL A 99 -10.20 -2.16 -11.16
CA VAL A 99 -8.92 -2.87 -11.35
C VAL A 99 -9.22 -4.35 -11.54
N GLU A 100 -9.28 -4.79 -12.79
CA GLU A 100 -9.29 -6.21 -13.13
C GLU A 100 -7.87 -6.75 -12.96
N THR A 101 -7.60 -7.35 -11.81
CA THR A 101 -6.38 -8.13 -11.63
C THR A 101 -6.54 -9.45 -12.36
N GLN A 102 -5.77 -9.61 -13.45
CA GLN A 102 -5.62 -10.87 -14.18
C GLN A 102 -5.00 -11.95 -13.29
#